data_AF-A0A257F2E5-F1
#
_entry.id   AF-A0A257F2E5-F1
#
_cell.length_a   1.000
_cell.length_b   1.000
_cell.length_c   1.000
_cell.angle_alpha   90.00
_cell.angle_beta   90.00
_cell.angle_gamma   90.00
#
_symmetry.space_group_name_H-M   'P 1'
#
loop_
_entity.id
_entity.type
_entity.pdbx_description
1 polymer ?
#
loop_
_entity_poly.entity_id
_entity_poly.type
_entity_poly.pdbx_seq_one_letter_code
_entity_poly.pdbx_strand_id
1 'polypeptide(L)'
;MCLTARDLARYGLLLARRGLGVDGRQVGDPAFIGETLKGGIQMPAPRAHLRYSNQTNTNGRWIGHGGYGGQYLLVDMSTGTVGVYLSVLQDANGYDAAFYPPVIRMLAEICEGGEQGPG
;
A
#
# COMPACT_ATOMS: atom_id res chain seq x y z
N MET A 1 16.05 1.82 -3.31
CA MET A 1 15.46 1.61 -4.66
C MET A 1 14.89 2.94 -5.11
N CYS A 2 15.12 3.34 -6.37
CA CYS A 2 14.59 4.59 -6.92
C CYS A 2 13.73 4.25 -8.14
N LEU A 3 12.45 4.58 -8.07
CA LEU A 3 11.47 4.35 -9.13
C LEU A 3 10.67 5.62 -9.36
N THR A 4 10.13 5.77 -10.57
CA THR A 4 9.08 6.76 -10.78
C THR A 4 7.81 6.33 -10.05
N ALA A 5 6.92 7.29 -9.74
CA ALA A 5 5.62 6.95 -9.16
C ALA A 5 4.82 5.97 -10.05
N ARG A 6 4.95 6.12 -11.38
CA ARG A 6 4.31 5.24 -12.36
C ARG A 6 4.84 3.82 -12.31
N ASP A 7 6.15 3.63 -12.19
CA ASP A 7 6.73 2.29 -12.13
C ASP A 7 6.44 1.60 -10.80
N LEU A 8 6.44 2.34 -9.70
CA LEU A 8 5.97 1.83 -8.41
C LEU A 8 4.48 1.46 -8.45
N ALA A 9 3.65 2.25 -9.14
CA ALA A 9 2.24 1.91 -9.34
C ALA A 9 2.07 0.64 -10.18
N ARG A 10 2.86 0.45 -11.24
CA ARG A 10 2.89 -0.80 -12.03
C ARG A 10 3.30 -2.01 -11.19
N TYR A 11 4.26 -1.83 -10.28
CA TYR A 11 4.60 -2.86 -9.31
C TYR A 11 3.43 -3.18 -8.37
N GLY A 12 2.74 -2.16 -7.85
CA GLY A 12 1.51 -2.36 -7.07
C GLY A 12 0.41 -3.09 -7.85
N LEU A 13 0.25 -2.81 -9.15
CA LEU A 13 -0.72 -3.52 -10.01
C LEU A 13 -0.40 -5.01 -10.14
N LEU A 14 0.87 -5.40 -10.02
CA LEU A 14 1.24 -6.81 -9.98
C LEU A 14 0.66 -7.50 -8.73
N LEU A 15 0.67 -6.81 -7.58
CA LEU A 15 0.06 -7.31 -6.36
C LEU A 15 -1.46 -7.41 -6.50
N ALA A 16 -2.11 -6.35 -7.01
CA ALA A 16 -3.55 -6.34 -7.27
C ALA A 16 -4.00 -7.50 -8.17
N ARG A 17 -3.18 -7.86 -9.17
CA ARG A 17 -3.40 -9.00 -10.07
C ARG A 17 -2.90 -10.33 -9.52
N ARG A 18 -2.63 -10.42 -8.22
CA ARG A 18 -2.16 -11.64 -7.54
C ARG A 18 -0.93 -12.25 -8.19
N GLY A 19 0.01 -11.41 -8.63
CA GLY A 19 1.27 -11.83 -9.25
C GLY A 19 1.19 -12.13 -10.74
N LEU A 20 0.06 -11.89 -11.40
CA LEU A 20 -0.08 -12.06 -12.84
C LEU A 20 0.53 -10.85 -13.59
N GLY A 21 1.62 -11.12 -14.30
CA GLY A 21 2.34 -10.14 -15.11
C GLY A 21 1.75 -9.96 -16.51
N VAL A 22 2.57 -9.37 -17.39
CA VAL A 22 2.23 -9.19 -18.82
C VAL A 22 2.10 -10.57 -19.50
N ASP A 23 1.22 -10.66 -20.49
CA ASP A 23 0.93 -11.86 -21.27
C ASP A 23 0.49 -13.08 -20.43
N GLY A 24 -0.12 -12.83 -19.27
CA GLY A 24 -0.61 -13.89 -18.39
C GLY A 24 0.51 -14.68 -17.69
N ARG A 25 1.75 -14.19 -17.71
CA ARG A 25 2.86 -14.85 -17.01
C ARG A 25 2.73 -14.68 -15.51
N GLN A 26 2.66 -15.79 -14.77
CA GLN A 26 2.74 -15.77 -13.32
C GLN A 26 4.17 -15.44 -12.88
N VAL A 27 4.33 -14.35 -12.13
CA VAL A 27 5.65 -13.90 -11.59
C VAL A 27 5.64 -13.69 -10.08
N GLY A 28 4.47 -13.65 -9.44
CA GLY A 28 4.31 -13.71 -7.98
C GLY A 28 3.49 -14.94 -7.56
N ASP A 29 3.46 -15.26 -6.27
CA ASP A 29 2.64 -16.37 -5.76
C ASP A 29 1.27 -15.83 -5.25
N PRO A 30 0.14 -16.24 -5.87
CA PRO A 30 -1.19 -15.78 -5.47
C PRO A 30 -1.58 -16.23 -4.05
N ALA A 31 -1.08 -17.39 -3.59
CA ALA A 31 -1.31 -17.88 -2.24
C ALA A 31 -0.54 -17.03 -1.23
N PHE A 32 0.75 -16.75 -1.49
CA PHE A 32 1.55 -15.86 -0.65
C PHE A 32 0.93 -14.45 -0.53
N ILE A 33 0.42 -13.89 -1.63
CA ILE A 33 -0.29 -12.59 -1.61
C ILE A 33 -1.58 -12.68 -0.80
N GLY A 34 -2.34 -13.78 -0.92
CA GLY A 34 -3.54 -14.04 -0.13
C GLY A 34 -3.26 -14.14 1.37
N GLU A 35 -2.19 -14.84 1.76
CA GLU A 35 -1.75 -14.94 3.15
C GLU A 35 -1.20 -13.61 3.66
N THR A 36 -0.51 -12.84 2.81
CA THR A 36 -0.06 -11.49 3.17
C THR A 36 -1.23 -10.60 3.59
N LEU A 37 -2.34 -10.64 2.85
CA LEU A 37 -3.53 -9.85 3.13
C LEU A 37 -4.21 -10.22 4.46
N LYS A 38 -4.21 -11.52 4.81
CA LYS A 38 -4.90 -12.08 6.01
C LYS A 38 -3.98 -12.30 7.20
N GLY A 39 -2.67 -12.19 7.04
CA GLY A 39 -1.65 -12.56 8.03
C GLY A 39 -1.09 -11.38 8.81
N GLY A 40 -0.02 -11.64 9.57
CA GLY A 40 0.75 -10.62 10.26
C GLY A 40 0.33 -10.32 11.70
N ILE A 41 1.14 -9.47 12.36
CA ILE A 41 0.95 -9.02 13.74
C ILE A 41 0.25 -7.66 13.77
N GLN A 42 -0.57 -7.39 14.78
CA GLN A 42 -1.21 -6.08 14.92
C GLN A 42 -0.17 -4.98 15.16
N MET A 43 -0.34 -3.84 14.49
CA MET A 43 0.54 -2.69 14.69
C MET A 43 0.21 -1.98 16.02
N PRO A 44 1.17 -1.29 16.65
CA PRO A 44 0.88 -0.39 17.77
C PRO A 44 0.09 0.86 17.31
N ALA A 45 -0.48 1.57 18.28
CA ALA A 45 -1.05 2.90 18.05
C ALA A 45 -0.02 3.86 17.40
N PRO A 46 -0.43 4.79 16.53
CA PRO A 46 -1.81 5.12 16.14
C PRO A 46 -2.40 4.23 15.04
N ARG A 47 -1.67 3.20 14.58
CA ARG A 47 -2.06 2.35 13.44
C ARG A 47 -2.61 0.99 13.86
N ALA A 48 -3.19 0.88 15.06
CA ALA A 48 -3.65 -0.40 15.62
C ALA A 48 -4.78 -1.10 14.85
N HIS A 49 -5.43 -0.39 13.92
CA HIS A 49 -6.38 -0.98 12.96
C HIS A 49 -5.68 -1.73 11.81
N LEU A 50 -4.35 -1.70 11.73
CA LEU A 50 -3.54 -2.37 10.72
C LEU A 50 -2.76 -3.55 11.31
N ARG A 51 -2.36 -4.46 10.43
CA ARG A 51 -1.43 -5.55 10.70
C ARG A 51 -0.19 -5.43 9.82
N TYR A 52 0.96 -5.81 10.35
CA TYR A 52 2.21 -5.93 9.60
C TYR A 52 2.44 -7.39 9.21
N SER A 53 2.41 -7.67 7.91
CA SER A 53 2.43 -9.00 7.30
C SER A 53 3.38 -9.01 6.12
N ASN A 54 4.36 -9.91 6.10
CA ASN A 54 5.29 -10.11 4.98
C ASN A 54 5.89 -8.80 4.41
N GLN A 55 6.41 -7.94 5.29
CA GLN A 55 6.97 -6.63 4.96
C GLN A 55 5.96 -5.57 4.46
N THR A 56 4.67 -5.76 4.72
CA THR A 56 3.61 -4.83 4.32
C THR A 56 2.65 -4.55 5.47
N ASN A 57 1.96 -3.43 5.42
CA ASN A 57 0.78 -3.14 6.23
C ASN A 57 -0.47 -3.64 5.49
N THR A 58 -1.45 -4.13 6.23
CA THR A 58 -2.74 -4.56 5.69
C THR A 58 -3.85 -4.34 6.70
N ASN A 59 -5.05 -4.02 6.22
CA ASN A 59 -6.31 -4.07 6.98
C ASN A 59 -7.20 -5.26 6.56
N GLY A 60 -6.68 -6.17 5.73
CA GLY A 60 -7.43 -7.27 5.12
C GLY A 60 -8.07 -6.96 3.76
N ARG A 61 -8.11 -5.67 3.37
CA ARG A 61 -8.63 -5.20 2.08
C ARG A 61 -7.50 -4.73 1.16
N TRP A 62 -6.59 -3.92 1.68
CA TRP A 62 -5.46 -3.39 0.91
C TRP A 62 -4.11 -3.84 1.45
N ILE A 63 -3.09 -3.79 0.59
CA ILE A 63 -1.68 -3.96 0.94
C ILE A 63 -0.99 -2.62 0.82
N GLY A 64 -0.21 -2.22 1.83
CA GLY A 64 0.50 -0.95 1.84
C GLY A 64 1.92 -1.06 2.36
N HIS A 65 2.81 -0.17 1.94
CA HIS A 65 4.18 -0.13 2.41
C HIS A 65 4.69 1.30 2.48
N GLY A 66 5.23 1.67 3.63
CA GLY A 66 5.82 2.99 3.85
C GLY A 66 7.35 2.90 3.86
N GLY A 67 8.02 3.98 3.48
CA GLY A 67 9.48 4.07 3.54
C GLY A 67 9.94 5.42 4.10
N TYR A 68 11.12 5.43 4.71
CA TYR A 68 11.75 6.63 5.28
C TYR A 68 11.84 7.77 4.27
N GLY A 69 11.47 8.97 4.69
CA GLY A 69 11.24 10.12 3.80
C GLY A 69 9.77 10.34 3.46
N GLY A 70 8.85 9.52 3.99
CA GLY A 70 7.41 9.73 3.91
C GLY A 70 6.75 9.16 2.66
N GLN A 71 7.44 8.31 1.89
CA GLN A 71 6.82 7.59 0.78
C GLN A 71 5.84 6.53 1.26
N TYR A 72 4.79 6.31 0.46
CA TYR A 72 3.81 5.27 0.72
C TYR A 72 3.25 4.68 -0.58
N LEU A 73 3.15 3.35 -0.64
CA LEU A 73 2.39 2.60 -1.64
C LEU A 73 1.15 2.03 -0.96
N LEU A 74 -0.02 2.12 -1.60
CA LEU A 74 -1.25 1.43 -1.20
C LEU A 74 -1.88 0.76 -2.42
N VAL A 75 -2.29 -0.49 -2.25
CA VAL A 75 -2.90 -1.32 -3.29
C VAL A 75 -4.22 -1.86 -2.76
N ASP A 76 -5.34 -1.34 -3.25
CA ASP A 76 -6.65 -1.91 -2.94
C ASP A 76 -6.86 -3.19 -3.75
N MET A 77 -6.93 -4.33 -3.04
CA MET A 77 -7.03 -5.64 -3.69
C MET A 77 -8.43 -5.89 -4.26
N SER A 78 -9.43 -5.10 -3.85
CA SER A 78 -10.81 -5.21 -4.29
C SER A 78 -11.06 -4.47 -5.61
N THR A 79 -10.66 -3.21 -5.73
CA THR A 79 -10.83 -2.42 -6.96
C THR A 79 -9.68 -2.61 -7.96
N GLY A 80 -8.52 -3.06 -7.49
CA GLY A 80 -7.29 -3.09 -8.29
C GLY A 80 -6.65 -1.70 -8.48
N THR A 81 -7.05 -0.71 -7.68
CA THR A 81 -6.50 0.65 -7.71
C THR A 81 -5.22 0.71 -6.88
N VAL A 82 -4.24 1.49 -7.37
CA VAL A 82 -2.94 1.69 -6.71
C VAL A 82 -2.69 3.16 -6.47
N GLY A 83 -2.43 3.51 -5.21
CA GLY A 83 -2.03 4.83 -4.76
C GLY A 83 -0.54 4.85 -4.46
N VAL A 84 0.16 5.87 -4.97
CA VAL A 84 1.58 6.11 -4.69
C VAL A 84 1.76 7.54 -4.22
N TYR A 85 2.42 7.70 -3.09
CA TYR A 85 2.85 8.98 -2.54
C TYR A 85 4.36 8.97 -2.41
N LEU A 86 5.04 9.92 -3.06
CA LEU A 86 6.49 10.12 -2.94
C LEU A 86 6.71 11.47 -2.26
N SER A 87 7.55 11.49 -1.23
CA SER A 87 7.75 12.65 -0.37
C SER A 87 9.24 12.81 -0.04
N VAL A 88 9.55 13.95 0.57
CA VAL A 88 10.85 14.26 1.16
C VAL A 88 10.61 14.79 2.57
N LEU A 89 9.99 13.96 3.42
CA LEU A 89 9.79 14.27 4.84
C LEU A 89 11.17 14.46 5.47
N GLN A 90 11.43 15.69 5.92
CA GLN A 90 12.70 16.07 6.50
C GLN A 90 12.56 16.14 8.03
N ASP A 91 13.09 15.12 8.69
CA ASP A 91 13.33 15.09 10.13
C ASP A 91 14.65 14.32 10.41
N ALA A 92 15.09 14.27 11.68
CA ALA A 92 16.36 13.63 12.05
C ALA A 92 16.40 12.10 11.78
N ASN A 93 15.24 11.46 11.68
CA ASN A 93 15.06 10.02 11.55
C ASN A 93 14.48 9.60 10.19
N GLY A 94 14.10 10.56 9.33
CA GLY A 94 13.31 10.34 8.13
C GLY A 94 11.94 9.69 8.41
N TYR A 95 11.42 9.82 9.62
CA TYR A 95 10.21 9.14 10.08
C TYR A 95 9.47 9.94 11.15
N ASP A 96 8.22 10.27 10.84
CA ASP A 96 7.25 10.82 11.79
C ASP A 96 6.02 9.90 11.87
N ALA A 97 5.75 9.38 13.07
CA ALA A 97 4.60 8.51 13.33
C ALA A 97 3.25 9.21 13.12
N ALA A 98 3.19 10.54 13.22
CA ALA A 98 2.00 11.34 12.99
C ALA A 98 1.80 11.68 11.50
N PHE A 99 2.85 11.61 10.67
CA PHE A 99 2.78 11.91 9.24
C PHE A 99 2.06 10.83 8.43
N TYR A 100 2.29 9.55 8.74
CA TYR A 100 1.75 8.45 7.95
C TYR A 100 0.22 8.25 8.05
N PRO A 101 -0.43 8.34 9.23
CA PRO A 101 -1.88 8.13 9.33
C PRO A 101 -2.74 8.95 8.35
N PRO A 102 -2.56 10.28 8.18
CA PRO A 102 -3.34 11.03 7.21
C PRO A 102 -3.02 10.65 5.75
N VAL A 103 -1.76 10.34 5.41
CA VAL A 103 -1.36 9.88 4.07
C VAL A 103 -2.02 8.55 3.73
N ILE A 104 -1.99 7.58 4.66
CA ILE A 104 -2.62 6.27 4.50
C ILE A 104 -4.12 6.42 4.31
N ARG A 105 -4.78 7.24 5.14
CA ARG A 105 -6.23 7.47 5.03
C ARG A 105 -6.60 8.06 3.68
N MET A 106 -5.91 9.13 3.24
CA MET A 106 -6.16 9.76 1.94
C MET A 106 -6.00 8.75 0.79
N LEU A 107 -4.92 7.97 0.78
CA LEU A 107 -4.71 6.97 -0.27
C LEU A 107 -5.76 5.86 -0.23
N ALA A 108 -6.17 5.42 0.96
CA ALA A 108 -7.24 4.44 1.11
C ALA A 108 -8.55 4.98 0.55
N GLU A 109 -8.97 6.20 0.92
CA GLU A 109 -10.20 6.83 0.40
C GLU A 109 -10.20 6.91 -1.14
N ILE A 110 -9.09 7.33 -1.75
CA ILE A 110 -8.95 7.40 -3.22
C ILE A 110 -9.01 6.01 -3.85
N CYS A 111 -8.23 5.05 -3.33
CA CYS A 111 -8.10 3.73 -3.97
C CYS A 111 -9.32 2.84 -3.75
N GLU A 112 -9.99 2.98 -2.61
CA GLU A 112 -11.20 2.24 -2.29
C GLU A 112 -12.42 2.75 -3.09
N GLY A 113 -12.27 3.87 -3.79
CA GLY A 113 -13.28 4.46 -4.67
C GLY A 113 -14.25 5.40 -3.96
N GLY A 114 -13.77 6.18 -2.98
CA GLY A 114 -14.58 7.13 -2.20
C GLY A 114 -15.58 7.89 -3.07
N GLU A 115 -16.81 8.04 -2.57
CA GLU A 115 -17.93 8.69 -3.27
C GLU A 115 -17.46 9.96 -3.98
N GLN A 116 -17.68 10.01 -5.30
CA GLN A 116 -17.70 11.26 -6.03
C GLN A 116 -18.82 12.08 -5.40
N GLY A 117 -18.48 13.07 -4.57
CA GLY A 117 -19.46 14.05 -4.07
C GLY A 117 -20.25 14.65 -5.24
N PRO A 118 -21.53 15.02 -5.04
CA PRO A 118 -22.37 15.46 -6.14
C PRO A 118 -21.75 16.69 -6.81
N GLY A 119 -21.55 16.61 -8.12
CA GLY A 119 -21.15 17.73 -8.97
C GLY A 119 -22.29 18.70 -9.25
#